data_AF-R1CGX9-F1
#
_entry.id   AF-R1CGX9-F1
#
_cell.length_a   1.000
_cell.length_b   1.000
_cell.length_c   1.000
_cell.angle_alpha   90.00
_cell.angle_beta   90.00
_cell.angle_gamma   90.00
#
_symmetry.space_group_name_H-M   'P 1'
#
loop_
_entity.id
_entity.type
_entity.pdbx_description
1 polymer ?
#
loop_
_entity_poly.entity_id
_entity_poly.type
_entity_poly.pdbx_seq_one_letter_code
_entity_poly.pdbx_strand_id
1 'polypeptide(L)'
;MGENFFSTIYDNPIISAVNDVYALDKAIKSPCKIIFLLAGSIFNLKQIVKKARDNEMQIYVHIDLIDGFSKDMVALRYINENIKPDGIITTKSNLIKIAKDMNLFAIQRLFILDSLSLETGKKSIRATKPDAVEILPGIMPKIIKEIHRETRIPIIAGGLIKDKEDVINSIKSGAIGISTSKENIWYL
;
A
#
# COMPACT_ATOMS: atom_id res chain seq x y z
N MET A 1 -9.46 20.10 4.66
CA MET A 1 -9.76 18.97 3.76
C MET A 1 -8.43 18.31 3.47
N GLY A 2 -8.21 17.06 3.89
CA GLY A 2 -6.94 16.39 3.65
C GLY A 2 -6.70 16.18 2.16
N GLU A 3 -5.43 16.15 1.75
CA GLU A 3 -5.06 15.77 0.38
C GLU A 3 -5.55 14.36 0.06
N ASN A 4 -5.97 14.14 -1.18
CA ASN A 4 -6.42 12.83 -1.66
C ASN A 4 -5.19 11.98 -1.99
N PHE A 5 -5.22 10.67 -1.69
CA PHE A 5 -4.17 9.71 -2.05
C PHE A 5 -3.60 9.92 -3.45
N PHE A 6 -4.49 10.11 -4.44
CA PHE A 6 -4.08 10.25 -5.82
C PHE A 6 -3.33 11.55 -6.11
N SER A 7 -3.68 12.68 -5.49
CA SER A 7 -2.89 13.92 -5.68
C SER A 7 -1.50 13.75 -5.07
N THR A 8 -1.44 13.23 -3.84
CA THR A 8 -0.19 13.06 -3.11
C THR A 8 0.78 12.11 -3.81
N ILE A 9 0.28 11.01 -4.40
CA ILE A 9 1.13 10.06 -5.13
C ILE A 9 1.56 10.58 -6.51
N TYR A 10 0.80 11.47 -7.14
CA TYR A 10 1.22 12.11 -8.39
C TYR A 10 2.35 13.13 -8.15
N ASP A 11 2.32 13.83 -7.01
CA ASP A 11 3.36 14.79 -6.64
C ASP A 11 4.66 14.09 -6.20
N ASN A 12 4.54 12.99 -5.44
CA ASN A 12 5.67 12.11 -5.12
C ASN A 12 5.28 10.63 -5.29
N PRO A 13 5.75 9.95 -6.35
CA PRO A 13 5.39 8.57 -6.63
C PRO A 13 6.08 7.57 -5.69
N ILE A 14 7.00 7.98 -4.84
CA ILE A 14 7.70 7.09 -3.92
C ILE A 14 6.94 6.96 -2.61
N ILE A 15 6.65 5.71 -2.24
CA ILE A 15 6.00 5.31 -1.00
C ILE A 15 7.05 4.64 -0.10
N SER A 16 7.15 5.15 1.12
CA SER A 16 8.05 4.59 2.14
C SER A 16 7.41 3.34 2.78
N ALA A 17 7.94 2.16 2.45
CA ALA A 17 7.48 0.90 3.04
C ALA A 17 8.25 0.61 4.34
N VAL A 18 7.59 0.81 5.47
CA VAL A 18 8.14 0.69 6.81
C VAL A 18 7.89 -0.72 7.34
N ASN A 19 8.90 -1.58 7.25
CA ASN A 19 8.88 -2.97 7.75
C ASN A 19 9.36 -3.09 9.21
N ASP A 20 9.87 -2.02 9.78
CA ASP A 20 10.28 -1.93 11.17
C ASP A 20 9.81 -0.59 11.73
N VAL A 21 9.18 -0.61 12.90
CA VAL A 21 8.67 0.58 13.59
C VAL A 21 9.79 1.60 13.87
N TYR A 22 11.05 1.18 13.98
CA TYR A 22 12.19 2.09 14.13
C TYR A 22 12.49 2.90 12.85
N ALA A 23 12.10 2.41 11.67
CA ALA A 23 12.26 3.12 10.41
C ALA A 23 11.19 4.20 10.19
N LEU A 24 10.15 4.26 11.02
CA LEU A 24 9.08 5.26 10.93
C LEU A 24 9.63 6.70 10.99
N ASP A 25 10.56 6.97 11.91
CA ASP A 25 11.15 8.30 12.05
C ASP A 25 11.95 8.74 10.82
N LYS A 26 12.56 7.78 10.13
CA LYS A 26 13.27 8.05 8.88
C LYS A 26 12.29 8.31 7.74
N ALA A 27 11.20 7.54 7.66
CA ALA A 27 10.15 7.73 6.68
C ALA A 27 9.48 9.10 6.81
N ILE A 28 9.19 9.54 8.04
CA ILE A 28 8.63 10.88 8.33
C ILE A 28 9.57 12.01 7.88
N LYS A 29 10.89 11.83 8.03
CA LYS A 29 11.90 12.83 7.63
C LYS A 29 12.26 12.80 6.15
N SER A 30 11.83 11.77 5.42
CA SER A 30 12.07 11.64 3.99
C SER A 30 11.15 12.58 3.19
N PRO A 31 11.41 12.84 1.90
CA PRO A 31 10.50 13.62 1.06
C PRO A 31 9.23 12.87 0.67
N CYS A 32 9.11 11.57 0.99
CA CYS A 32 7.88 10.81 0.80
C CYS A 32 6.72 11.46 1.58
N LYS A 33 5.50 11.33 1.06
CA LYS A 33 4.27 11.79 1.72
C LYS A 33 3.36 10.65 2.16
N ILE A 34 3.65 9.45 1.67
CA ILE A 34 2.85 8.24 1.91
C ILE A 34 3.75 7.19 2.59
N ILE A 35 3.23 6.59 3.65
CA ILE A 35 3.83 5.49 4.38
C ILE A 35 2.97 4.23 4.21
N PHE A 36 3.61 3.13 3.81
CA PHE A 36 3.06 1.79 3.94
C PHE A 36 3.62 1.16 5.20
N LEU A 37 2.79 1.02 6.23
CA LEU A 37 3.17 0.40 7.49
C LEU A 37 3.00 -1.12 7.38
N LEU A 38 4.13 -1.83 7.31
CA LEU A 38 4.19 -3.28 7.12
C LEU A 38 4.56 -4.05 8.40
N ALA A 39 4.60 -3.37 9.55
CA ALA A 39 4.86 -3.96 10.85
C ALA A 39 4.21 -3.14 11.97
N GLY A 40 3.91 -3.79 13.08
CA GLY A 40 3.33 -3.15 14.27
C GLY A 40 2.51 -4.13 15.07
N SER A 41 1.98 -3.67 16.20
CA SER A 41 1.11 -4.45 17.06
C SER A 41 -0.06 -3.61 17.57
N ILE A 42 -1.05 -4.28 18.14
CA ILE A 42 -2.20 -3.62 18.79
C ILE A 42 -1.78 -2.58 19.85
N PHE A 43 -0.60 -2.74 20.48
CA PHE A 43 -0.11 -1.81 21.51
C PHE A 43 0.38 -0.47 20.93
N ASN A 44 1.04 -0.50 19.77
CA ASN A 44 1.72 0.68 19.23
C ASN A 44 1.02 1.30 18.00
N LEU A 45 0.14 0.56 17.32
CA LEU A 45 -0.43 0.98 16.05
C LEU A 45 -1.11 2.36 16.11
N LYS A 46 -1.89 2.62 17.17
CA LYS A 46 -2.55 3.92 17.36
C LYS A 46 -1.56 5.08 17.49
N GLN A 47 -0.45 4.85 18.19
CA GLN A 47 0.59 5.88 18.37
C GLN A 47 1.37 6.11 17.08
N ILE A 48 1.67 5.05 16.32
CA ILE A 48 2.35 5.12 15.02
C ILE A 48 1.51 5.93 14.02
N VAL A 49 0.23 5.58 13.88
CA VAL A 49 -0.68 6.28 12.95
C VAL A 49 -0.85 7.75 13.35
N LYS A 50 -1.00 8.02 14.65
CA LYS A 50 -1.05 9.41 15.14
C LYS A 50 0.24 10.16 14.80
N LYS A 51 1.40 9.58 15.06
CA LYS A 51 2.71 10.22 14.80
C LYS A 51 2.90 10.55 13.32
N ALA A 52 2.52 9.66 12.41
CA ALA A 52 2.56 9.91 10.97
C ALA A 52 1.64 11.10 10.60
N ARG A 53 0.40 11.09 11.09
CA ARG A 53 -0.57 12.17 10.84
C ARG A 53 -0.13 13.52 11.40
N ASP A 54 0.43 13.54 12.61
CA ASP A 54 0.93 14.75 13.25
C ASP A 54 2.10 15.39 12.46
N ASN A 55 2.73 14.63 11.54
CA ASN A 55 3.74 15.10 10.60
C ASN A 55 3.21 15.19 9.15
N GLU A 56 1.88 15.28 8.97
CA GLU A 56 1.22 15.47 7.67
C GLU A 56 1.50 14.35 6.65
N MET A 57 1.78 13.14 7.14
CA MET A 57 1.97 11.95 6.31
C MET A 57 0.67 11.16 6.20
N GLN A 58 0.37 10.67 4.99
CA GLN A 58 -0.66 9.66 4.79
C GLN A 58 -0.11 8.27 5.17
N ILE A 59 -0.86 7.50 5.95
CA ILE A 59 -0.43 6.18 6.42
C ILE A 59 -1.44 5.08 6.09
N TYR A 60 -0.96 4.06 5.38
CA TYR A 60 -1.70 2.87 4.98
C TYR A 60 -1.17 1.67 5.75
N VAL A 61 -2.07 1.02 6.49
CA VAL A 61 -1.69 -0.05 7.41
C VAL A 61 -1.91 -1.41 6.77
N HIS A 62 -0.86 -2.23 6.69
CA HIS A 62 -1.00 -3.60 6.23
C HIS A 62 -1.57 -4.48 7.32
N ILE A 63 -2.90 -4.61 7.35
CA ILE A 63 -3.62 -5.28 8.43
C ILE A 63 -3.24 -6.75 8.60
N ASP A 64 -2.80 -7.44 7.54
CA ASP A 64 -2.35 -8.85 7.68
C ASP A 64 -1.06 -8.98 8.50
N LEU A 65 -0.25 -7.91 8.59
CA LEU A 65 1.06 -7.91 9.24
C LEU A 65 1.07 -7.22 10.61
N ILE A 66 -0.09 -6.81 11.13
CA ILE A 66 -0.19 -6.25 12.47
C ILE A 66 -0.46 -7.35 13.49
N ASP A 67 0.38 -7.44 14.51
CA ASP A 67 0.26 -8.43 15.58
C ASP A 67 -0.87 -8.08 16.55
N GLY A 68 -1.58 -9.11 17.01
CA GLY A 68 -2.65 -9.00 18.01
C GLY A 68 -4.03 -8.63 17.47
N PHE A 69 -4.17 -8.22 16.20
CA PHE A 69 -5.47 -8.08 15.55
C PHE A 69 -5.89 -9.35 14.82
N SER A 70 -7.12 -9.81 15.06
CA SER A 70 -7.78 -10.76 14.17
C SER A 70 -7.94 -10.16 12.76
N LYS A 71 -8.08 -11.02 11.75
CA LYS A 71 -8.18 -10.59 10.34
C LYS A 71 -9.63 -10.71 9.86
N ASP A 72 -10.51 -10.03 10.58
CA ASP A 72 -11.96 -10.07 10.39
C ASP A 72 -12.57 -8.65 10.35
N MET A 73 -13.88 -8.59 10.17
CA MET A 73 -14.65 -7.35 10.12
C MET A 73 -14.57 -6.53 11.42
N VAL A 74 -14.54 -7.19 12.58
CA VAL A 74 -14.56 -6.53 13.90
C VAL A 74 -13.24 -5.81 14.13
N ALA A 75 -12.11 -6.48 13.85
CA ALA A 75 -10.79 -5.86 13.92
C ALA A 75 -10.66 -4.70 12.92
N LEU A 76 -11.12 -4.90 11.68
CA LEU A 76 -11.10 -3.83 10.67
C LEU A 76 -11.93 -2.62 11.10
N ARG A 77 -13.11 -2.85 11.70
CA ARG A 77 -13.94 -1.79 12.27
C ARG A 77 -13.25 -1.06 13.41
N TYR A 78 -12.62 -1.78 14.32
CA TYR A 78 -11.85 -1.17 15.40
C TYR A 78 -10.72 -0.28 14.85
N ILE A 79 -9.97 -0.77 13.86
CA ILE A 79 -8.91 -0.01 13.20
C ILE A 79 -9.48 1.27 12.56
N ASN A 80 -10.58 1.17 11.82
CA ASN A 80 -11.20 2.34 11.19
C ASN A 80 -11.69 3.37 12.21
N GLU A 81 -12.37 2.94 13.28
CA GLU A 81 -13.01 3.87 14.23
C GLU A 81 -12.04 4.45 15.27
N ASN A 82 -11.06 3.66 15.74
CA ASN A 82 -10.22 4.01 16.90
C ASN A 82 -8.78 4.38 16.54
N ILE A 83 -8.26 3.85 15.43
CA ILE A 83 -6.89 4.09 14.95
C ILE A 83 -6.92 5.10 13.79
N LYS A 84 -7.91 4.99 12.91
CA LYS A 84 -8.18 5.91 11.79
C LYS A 84 -7.01 6.06 10.80
N PRO A 85 -6.38 4.99 10.28
CA PRO A 85 -5.41 5.17 9.21
C PRO A 85 -6.08 5.77 7.96
N ASP A 86 -5.30 6.32 7.04
CA ASP A 86 -5.81 6.86 5.77
C ASP A 86 -6.32 5.73 4.84
N GLY A 87 -5.83 4.52 5.06
CA GLY A 87 -6.35 3.31 4.44
C GLY A 87 -5.69 2.04 4.96
N ILE A 88 -6.05 0.92 4.34
CA ILE A 88 -5.51 -0.40 4.66
C ILE A 88 -4.90 -1.09 3.45
N ILE A 89 -3.99 -2.02 3.73
CA ILE A 89 -3.41 -2.94 2.76
C ILE A 89 -3.70 -4.37 3.22
N THR A 90 -4.21 -5.22 2.33
CA THR A 90 -4.40 -6.64 2.62
C THR A 90 -4.36 -7.47 1.35
N THR A 91 -3.99 -8.73 1.51
CA THR A 91 -4.08 -9.76 0.46
C THR A 91 -5.46 -10.38 0.36
N LYS A 92 -6.33 -10.17 1.36
CA LYS A 92 -7.60 -10.89 1.51
C LYS A 92 -8.77 -10.13 0.86
N SER A 93 -9.33 -10.72 -0.19
CA SER A 93 -10.45 -10.15 -0.96
C SER A 93 -11.68 -9.79 -0.10
N ASN A 94 -12.00 -10.59 0.91
CA ASN A 94 -13.14 -10.32 1.78
C ASN A 94 -12.94 -9.05 2.61
N LEU A 95 -11.73 -8.81 3.11
CA LEU A 95 -11.42 -7.62 3.90
C LEU A 95 -11.41 -6.35 3.02
N ILE A 96 -11.01 -6.46 1.75
CA ILE A 96 -11.13 -5.36 0.78
C ILE A 96 -12.60 -4.94 0.62
N LYS A 97 -13.51 -5.90 0.41
CA LYS A 97 -14.95 -5.60 0.28
C LYS A 97 -15.50 -4.91 1.52
N ILE A 98 -15.18 -5.45 2.70
CA ILE A 98 -15.61 -4.87 3.97
C ILE A 98 -15.06 -3.45 4.16
N ALA A 99 -13.77 -3.20 3.87
CA ALA A 99 -13.18 -1.88 3.98
C ALA A 99 -13.90 -0.86 3.08
N LYS A 100 -14.23 -1.27 1.85
CA LYS A 100 -14.98 -0.43 0.92
C LYS A 100 -16.40 -0.11 1.39
N ASP A 101 -17.12 -1.10 1.92
CA ASP A 101 -18.45 -0.88 2.51
C ASP A 101 -18.40 0.11 3.69
N MET A 102 -17.24 0.22 4.33
CA MET A 102 -16.95 1.17 5.42
C MET A 102 -16.40 2.53 4.95
N ASN A 103 -16.32 2.77 3.63
CA ASN A 103 -15.66 3.93 3.02
C ASN A 103 -14.20 4.12 3.45
N LEU A 104 -13.50 3.02 3.76
CA LEU A 104 -12.09 3.01 4.08
C LEU A 104 -11.28 2.66 2.83
N PHE A 105 -10.28 3.49 2.50
CA PHE A 105 -9.44 3.28 1.33
C PHE A 105 -8.73 1.93 1.41
N ALA A 106 -8.91 1.10 0.38
CA ALA A 106 -8.48 -0.29 0.39
C ALA A 106 -7.50 -0.59 -0.74
N ILE A 107 -6.27 -0.91 -0.36
CA ILE A 107 -5.21 -1.35 -1.29
C ILE A 107 -5.14 -2.87 -1.23
N GLN A 108 -5.34 -3.52 -2.37
CA GLN A 108 -5.20 -4.97 -2.45
C GLN A 108 -3.78 -5.35 -2.86
N ARG A 109 -3.06 -6.03 -1.98
CA ARG A 109 -1.72 -6.57 -2.29
C ARG A 109 -1.85 -7.90 -3.02
N LEU A 110 -1.11 -8.05 -4.11
CA LEU A 110 -1.00 -9.28 -4.90
C LEU A 110 0.46 -9.71 -5.03
N PHE A 111 0.68 -10.99 -4.78
CA PHE A 111 1.94 -11.66 -5.07
C PHE A 111 1.81 -12.37 -6.41
N ILE A 112 2.62 -11.97 -7.37
CA ILE A 112 2.68 -12.61 -8.69
C ILE A 112 3.90 -13.52 -8.71
N LEU A 113 3.64 -14.80 -8.48
CA LEU A 113 4.65 -15.86 -8.43
C LEU A 113 4.71 -16.65 -9.74
N ASP A 114 3.55 -16.82 -10.37
CA ASP A 114 3.34 -17.59 -11.60
C ASP A 114 2.09 -17.10 -12.37
N SER A 115 1.79 -17.73 -13.49
CA SER A 115 0.61 -17.40 -14.31
C SER A 115 -0.73 -17.63 -13.58
N LEU A 116 -0.81 -18.61 -12.69
CA LEU A 116 -2.03 -18.89 -11.92
C LEU A 116 -2.34 -17.77 -10.92
N SER A 117 -1.30 -17.28 -10.22
CA SER A 117 -1.39 -16.15 -9.30
C SER A 117 -1.78 -14.86 -10.02
N LEU A 118 -1.31 -14.65 -11.26
CA LEU A 118 -1.72 -13.55 -12.11
C LEU A 118 -3.21 -13.62 -12.47
N GLU A 119 -3.67 -14.74 -13.02
CA GLU A 119 -5.08 -14.90 -13.40
C GLU A 119 -6.02 -14.80 -12.20
N THR A 120 -5.64 -15.40 -11.07
CA THR A 120 -6.39 -15.31 -9.82
C THR A 120 -6.42 -13.88 -9.30
N GLY A 121 -5.28 -13.18 -9.34
CA GLY A 121 -5.16 -11.77 -9.00
C GLY A 121 -6.09 -10.90 -9.83
N LYS A 122 -6.09 -11.06 -11.16
CA LYS A 122 -6.98 -10.32 -12.08
C LYS A 122 -8.46 -10.57 -11.79
N LYS A 123 -8.85 -11.82 -11.54
CA LYS A 123 -10.23 -12.16 -11.12
C LYS A 123 -10.60 -11.51 -9.79
N SER A 124 -9.67 -11.54 -8.83
CA SER A 124 -9.84 -10.95 -7.51
C SER A 124 -10.08 -9.45 -7.61
N ILE A 125 -9.22 -8.72 -8.35
CA ILE A 125 -9.36 -7.26 -8.58
C ILE A 125 -10.72 -6.93 -9.20
N ARG A 126 -11.17 -7.68 -10.21
CA ARG A 126 -12.48 -7.44 -10.83
C ARG A 126 -13.65 -7.65 -9.86
N ALA A 127 -13.52 -8.60 -8.94
CA ALA A 127 -14.56 -8.94 -7.97
C ALA A 127 -14.59 -8.00 -6.76
N THR A 128 -13.45 -7.45 -6.34
CA THR A 128 -13.33 -6.58 -5.16
C THR A 128 -13.31 -5.09 -5.52
N LYS A 129 -12.80 -4.75 -6.71
CA LYS A 129 -12.59 -3.38 -7.20
C LYS A 129 -11.90 -2.49 -6.15
N PRO A 130 -10.69 -2.84 -5.67
CA PRO A 130 -9.99 -2.04 -4.66
C PRO A 130 -9.68 -0.64 -5.22
N ASP A 131 -9.38 0.31 -4.33
CA ASP A 131 -9.04 1.68 -4.74
C ASP A 131 -7.67 1.74 -5.42
N ALA A 132 -6.75 0.86 -5.02
CA ALA A 132 -5.49 0.60 -5.69
C ALA A 132 -5.05 -0.86 -5.50
N VAL A 133 -4.10 -1.31 -6.32
CA VAL A 133 -3.48 -2.64 -6.20
C VAL A 133 -1.98 -2.49 -6.03
N GLU A 134 -1.41 -3.15 -5.03
CA GLU A 134 0.03 -3.27 -4.87
C GLU A 134 0.51 -4.60 -5.46
N ILE A 135 1.38 -4.56 -6.48
CA ILE A 135 1.92 -5.76 -7.14
C ILE A 135 3.35 -6.00 -6.66
N LEU A 136 3.58 -7.21 -6.16
CA LEU A 136 4.89 -7.72 -5.78
C LEU A 136 5.26 -8.96 -6.61
N PRO A 137 6.49 -9.07 -7.15
CA PRO A 137 7.52 -8.02 -7.22
C PRO A 137 7.21 -6.85 -8.17
N GLY A 138 7.83 -5.70 -7.91
CA GLY A 138 7.63 -4.47 -8.69
C GLY A 138 8.48 -4.43 -9.96
N ILE A 139 9.50 -5.28 -10.06
CA ILE A 139 10.41 -5.40 -11.22
C ILE A 139 9.79 -6.15 -12.43
N MET A 140 8.47 -6.09 -12.60
CA MET A 140 7.73 -6.82 -13.63
C MET A 140 6.89 -5.89 -14.53
N PRO A 141 7.55 -5.06 -15.36
CA PRO A 141 6.89 -4.02 -16.16
C PRO A 141 5.79 -4.57 -17.09
N LYS A 142 6.01 -5.75 -17.70
CA LYS A 142 5.02 -6.39 -18.58
C LYS A 142 3.73 -6.76 -17.84
N ILE A 143 3.86 -7.27 -16.63
CA ILE A 143 2.74 -7.71 -15.78
C ILE A 143 1.96 -6.51 -15.25
N ILE A 144 2.67 -5.47 -14.79
CA ILE A 144 2.06 -4.19 -14.37
C ILE A 144 1.20 -3.63 -15.51
N LYS A 145 1.76 -3.56 -16.71
CA LYS A 145 1.05 -3.04 -17.90
C LYS A 145 -0.17 -3.87 -18.27
N GLU A 146 -0.05 -5.20 -18.19
CA GLU A 146 -1.16 -6.13 -18.46
C GLU A 146 -2.31 -5.92 -17.47
N ILE A 147 -2.03 -5.96 -16.16
CA ILE A 147 -3.05 -5.80 -15.11
C ILE A 147 -3.69 -4.43 -15.22
N HIS A 148 -2.91 -3.36 -15.38
CA HIS A 148 -3.46 -2.01 -15.51
C HIS A 148 -4.40 -1.89 -16.71
N ARG A 149 -4.01 -2.44 -17.88
CA ARG A 149 -4.83 -2.41 -19.09
C ARG A 149 -6.15 -3.18 -18.94
N GLU A 150 -6.11 -4.35 -18.30
CA GLU A 150 -7.28 -5.21 -18.15
C GLU A 150 -8.23 -4.76 -17.03
N THR A 151 -7.71 -4.23 -15.93
CA THR A 151 -8.52 -3.92 -14.74
C THR A 151 -8.87 -2.45 -14.62
N ARG A 152 -8.06 -1.55 -15.23
CA ARG A 152 -8.15 -0.09 -15.09
C ARG A 152 -8.01 0.43 -13.66
N ILE A 153 -7.63 -0.44 -12.71
CA ILE A 153 -7.34 -0.05 -11.33
C ILE A 153 -5.92 0.54 -11.26
N PRO A 154 -5.71 1.60 -10.44
CA PRO A 154 -4.37 2.15 -10.21
C PRO A 154 -3.41 1.13 -9.57
N ILE A 155 -2.18 1.08 -10.08
CA ILE A 155 -1.20 0.08 -9.69
C ILE A 155 -0.03 0.71 -8.94
N ILE A 156 0.36 0.11 -7.83
CA ILE A 156 1.55 0.43 -7.05
C ILE A 156 2.53 -0.73 -7.22
N ALA A 157 3.73 -0.47 -7.71
CA ALA A 157 4.75 -1.51 -7.85
C ALA A 157 5.56 -1.59 -6.55
N GLY A 158 5.72 -2.78 -5.98
CA GLY A 158 6.42 -2.94 -4.71
C GLY A 158 7.35 -4.14 -4.69
N GLY A 159 8.39 -4.07 -3.86
CA GLY A 159 9.31 -5.20 -3.66
C GLY A 159 10.33 -5.41 -4.79
N LEU A 160 11.54 -5.80 -4.40
CA LEU A 160 12.72 -5.98 -5.25
C LEU A 160 13.18 -4.74 -6.05
N ILE A 161 12.63 -3.55 -5.78
CA ILE A 161 13.11 -2.27 -6.33
C ILE A 161 14.46 -1.91 -5.70
N LYS A 162 15.52 -1.82 -6.51
CA LYS A 162 16.89 -1.62 -6.03
C LYS A 162 17.47 -0.26 -6.40
N ASP A 163 17.05 0.31 -7.51
CA ASP A 163 17.63 1.54 -8.04
C ASP A 163 16.61 2.40 -8.80
N LYS A 164 17.10 3.52 -9.34
CA LYS A 164 16.30 4.48 -10.09
C LYS A 164 15.77 3.91 -11.40
N GLU A 165 16.47 2.96 -12.02
CA GLU A 165 16.05 2.36 -13.27
C GLU A 165 14.79 1.50 -13.06
N ASP A 166 14.76 0.71 -11.98
CA ASP A 166 13.57 -0.06 -11.57
C ASP A 166 12.34 0.84 -11.36
N VAL A 167 12.54 1.98 -10.68
CA VAL A 167 11.50 2.99 -10.44
C VAL A 167 10.94 3.51 -11.76
N ILE A 168 11.82 3.99 -12.64
CA ILE A 168 11.44 4.57 -13.93
C ILE A 168 10.71 3.54 -14.80
N ASN A 169 11.21 2.31 -14.87
CA ASN A 169 10.64 1.24 -15.69
C ASN A 169 9.23 0.86 -15.19
N SER A 170 9.03 0.82 -13.88
CA SER A 170 7.74 0.52 -13.26
C SER A 170 6.70 1.61 -13.56
N ILE A 171 7.07 2.88 -13.37
CA ILE A 171 6.18 4.03 -13.67
C ILE A 171 5.82 4.08 -15.15
N LYS A 172 6.81 3.95 -16.06
CA LYS A 172 6.58 3.90 -17.52
C LYS A 172 5.65 2.77 -17.94
N SER A 173 5.56 1.72 -17.14
CA SER A 173 4.71 0.56 -17.40
C SER A 173 3.27 0.72 -16.91
N GLY A 174 2.95 1.83 -16.25
CA GLY A 174 1.61 2.16 -15.76
C GLY A 174 1.44 2.07 -14.25
N ALA A 175 2.51 1.89 -13.48
CA ALA A 175 2.44 2.09 -12.03
C ALA A 175 2.27 3.59 -11.73
N ILE A 176 1.39 3.92 -10.79
CA ILE A 176 1.20 5.29 -10.29
C ILE A 176 2.10 5.60 -9.10
N GLY A 177 2.70 4.59 -8.47
CA GLY A 177 3.70 4.77 -7.42
C GLY A 177 4.49 3.50 -7.12
N ILE A 178 5.55 3.68 -6.34
CA ILE A 178 6.55 2.68 -6.02
C ILE A 178 6.67 2.52 -4.51
N SER A 179 6.36 1.33 -4.01
CA SER A 179 6.50 0.94 -2.61
C SER A 179 7.85 0.25 -2.39
N THR A 180 8.71 0.82 -1.55
CA THR A 180 10.03 0.26 -1.27
C THR A 180 10.46 0.48 0.16
N SER A 181 11.15 -0.50 0.75
CA SER A 181 11.82 -0.37 2.05
C SER A 181 13.24 0.17 1.93
N LYS A 182 13.72 0.42 0.71
CA LYS A 182 15.09 0.86 0.48
C LYS A 182 15.19 2.38 0.67
N GLU A 183 15.80 2.79 1.79
CA GLU A 183 15.87 4.20 2.21
C GLU A 183 16.48 5.12 1.14
N ASN A 184 17.49 4.68 0.39
CA ASN A 184 18.10 5.50 -0.66
C ASN A 184 17.12 5.87 -1.79
N ILE A 185 16.08 5.06 -2.02
CA ILE A 185 15.05 5.34 -3.02
C ILE A 185 14.04 6.37 -2.51
N TRP A 186 13.87 6.48 -1.18
CA TRP A 186 12.97 7.49 -0.60
C TRP A 186 13.43 8.92 -0.88
N TYR A 187 14.70 9.14 -1.25
CA TYR A 187 15.28 10.46 -1.56
C TYR A 187 15.53 10.68 -3.06
N LEU A 188 14.95 9.85 -3.94
CA LEU A 188 14.97 10.06 -5.39
C LEU A 188 13.94 11.10 -5.83
#